data_AF-A0A7S3BW53-F1
#
_entry.id   AF-A0A7S3BW53-F1
#
_cell.length_a   1.000
_cell.length_b   1.000
_cell.length_c   1.000
_cell.angle_alpha   90.00
_cell.angle_beta   90.00
_cell.angle_gamma   90.00
#
_symmetry.space_group_name_H-M   'P 1'
#
loop_
_entity.id
_entity.type
_entity.pdbx_description
1 polymer ?
#
loop_
_entity_poly.entity_id
_entity_poly.type
_entity_poly.pdbx_seq_one_letter_code
_entity_poly.pdbx_strand_id
1 'polypeptide(L)'
;MAGTDASFFSAKNESAKAMREAIAMECLDELLGWLQLTTVDGGCACGIFDATNTTKERRRRVIERAAREQPPVRLLFLESMADQEELLEHNYRMKLANEDYKGRDAEAALADFRERVRQYEAVYEPLIDGECDGHPNVGYLKIINAGQKLVAFNCTSSYVLNQLLTLLHSIHLGPRTLWFVLVGETANDLRGVLGGDTQLSAAGRKYARAVGGFLASRESSEDLKSTPASPDPASPDPAMILCGTLRRQPPPHPLHTPSTSPPHPLHIPTTPPPHPL
;
A
#
# COMPACT_ATOMS: atom_id res chain seq x y z
N MET A 1 -16.92 -14.66 9.40
CA MET A 1 -18.27 -14.65 8.79
C MET A 1 -18.18 -14.97 7.30
N ALA A 2 -17.60 -16.12 6.94
CA ALA A 2 -17.52 -16.52 5.52
C ALA A 2 -18.89 -17.03 5.05
N GLY A 3 -19.33 -16.60 3.86
CA GLY A 3 -20.51 -17.16 3.18
C GLY A 3 -21.89 -16.61 3.59
N THR A 4 -21.98 -15.47 4.28
CA THR A 4 -23.27 -14.82 4.59
C THR A 4 -23.74 -13.90 3.46
N ASP A 5 -25.04 -13.99 3.09
CA ASP A 5 -25.63 -13.20 1.99
C ASP A 5 -25.73 -11.68 2.27
N ALA A 6 -25.86 -10.86 1.22
CA ALA A 6 -25.95 -9.40 1.29
C ALA A 6 -27.04 -8.86 2.25
N SER A 7 -28.12 -9.63 2.47
CA SER A 7 -29.22 -9.29 3.38
C SER A 7 -28.78 -9.16 4.85
N PHE A 8 -27.71 -9.85 5.26
CA PHE A 8 -27.08 -9.70 6.57
C PHE A 8 -26.41 -8.33 6.73
N PHE A 9 -25.92 -7.74 5.63
CA PHE A 9 -25.21 -6.46 5.65
C PHE A 9 -26.13 -5.25 5.53
N SER A 10 -27.40 -5.46 5.14
CA SER A 10 -28.40 -4.42 4.97
C SER A 10 -28.56 -3.55 6.23
N ALA A 11 -28.59 -2.23 6.03
CA ALA A 11 -28.82 -1.27 7.11
C ALA A 11 -30.21 -1.40 7.76
N LYS A 12 -31.18 -2.03 7.06
CA LYS A 12 -32.55 -2.24 7.54
C LYS A 12 -32.68 -3.44 8.48
N ASN A 13 -31.63 -4.25 8.62
CA ASN A 13 -31.61 -5.38 9.54
C ASN A 13 -31.00 -4.95 10.89
N GLU A 14 -31.85 -4.38 11.76
CA GLU A 14 -31.43 -3.86 13.06
C GLU A 14 -30.78 -4.94 13.95
N SER A 15 -31.28 -6.18 13.92
CA SER A 15 -30.68 -7.29 14.66
C SER A 15 -29.27 -7.63 14.18
N ALA A 16 -29.05 -7.69 12.86
CA ALA A 16 -27.73 -7.96 12.29
C ALA A 16 -26.78 -6.77 12.50
N LYS A 17 -27.29 -5.53 12.47
CA LYS A 17 -26.51 -4.33 12.80
C LYS A 17 -26.03 -4.37 14.25
N ALA A 18 -26.92 -4.66 15.21
CA ALA A 18 -26.59 -4.79 16.62
C ALA A 18 -25.57 -5.93 16.88
N MET A 19 -25.73 -7.06 16.21
CA MET A 19 -24.78 -8.18 16.31
C MET A 19 -23.40 -7.81 15.75
N ARG A 20 -23.32 -7.18 14.57
CA ARG A 20 -22.05 -6.70 13.99
C ARG A 20 -21.37 -5.63 14.84
N GLU A 21 -22.17 -4.85 15.56
CA GLU A 21 -21.68 -3.88 16.54
C GLU A 21 -21.04 -4.54 17.75
N ALA A 22 -21.75 -5.49 18.37
CA ALA A 22 -21.25 -6.21 19.53
C ALA A 22 -19.92 -6.92 19.22
N ILE A 23 -19.89 -7.69 18.13
CA ILE A 23 -18.69 -8.43 17.70
C ILE A 23 -17.51 -7.48 17.46
N ALA A 24 -17.75 -6.35 16.79
CA ALA A 24 -16.68 -5.40 16.53
C ALA A 24 -16.10 -4.77 17.80
N MET A 25 -16.96 -4.44 18.78
CA MET A 25 -16.50 -3.88 20.05
C MET A 25 -15.80 -4.92 20.92
N GLU A 26 -16.26 -6.18 20.91
CA GLU A 26 -15.55 -7.30 21.56
C GLU A 26 -14.16 -7.52 20.95
N CYS A 27 -14.05 -7.52 19.62
CA CYS A 27 -12.74 -7.60 18.95
C CYS A 27 -11.83 -6.41 19.28
N LEU A 28 -12.39 -5.21 19.42
CA LEU A 28 -11.63 -4.03 19.86
C LEU A 28 -11.11 -4.22 21.29
N ASP A 29 -11.93 -4.75 22.19
CA ASP A 29 -11.53 -5.05 23.57
C ASP A 29 -10.38 -6.06 23.65
N GLU A 30 -10.47 -7.14 22.86
CA GLU A 30 -9.38 -8.12 22.76
C GLU A 30 -8.09 -7.49 22.24
N LEU A 31 -8.18 -6.65 21.21
CA LEU A 31 -7.03 -5.95 20.64
C LEU A 31 -6.37 -5.01 21.65
N LEU A 32 -7.17 -4.23 22.39
CA LEU A 32 -6.67 -3.31 23.42
C LEU A 32 -6.03 -4.09 24.58
N GLY A 33 -6.65 -5.18 25.02
CA GLY A 33 -6.07 -6.07 26.03
C GLY A 33 -4.74 -6.67 25.58
N TRP A 34 -4.64 -7.11 24.32
CA TRP A 34 -3.38 -7.59 23.74
C TRP A 34 -2.30 -6.50 23.71
N LEU A 35 -2.66 -5.27 23.34
CA LEU A 35 -1.73 -4.13 23.34
C LEU A 35 -1.17 -3.85 24.74
N GLN A 36 -2.02 -3.86 25.77
CA GLN A 36 -1.59 -3.66 27.15
C GLN A 36 -0.59 -4.74 27.60
N LEU A 37 -0.87 -6.01 27.29
CA LEU A 37 -0.02 -7.13 27.70
C LEU A 37 1.29 -7.22 26.93
N THR A 38 1.30 -6.77 25.66
CA THR A 38 2.43 -6.95 24.75
C THR A 38 3.36 -5.74 24.70
N THR A 39 2.88 -4.55 25.09
CA THR A 39 3.72 -3.35 25.10
C THR A 39 4.76 -3.47 26.21
N VAL A 40 6.02 -3.63 25.81
CA VAL A 40 7.18 -3.65 26.72
C VAL A 40 7.78 -2.26 26.89
N ASP A 41 8.51 -2.04 27.98
CA ASP A 41 9.23 -0.79 28.23
C ASP A 41 10.17 -0.43 27.07
N GLY A 42 10.00 0.77 26.51
CA GLY A 42 10.77 1.24 25.35
C GLY A 42 10.37 0.59 24.01
N GLY A 43 9.38 -0.31 24.00
CA GLY A 43 8.81 -0.92 22.81
C GLY A 43 7.61 -0.14 22.24
N CYS A 44 7.16 -0.55 21.06
CA CYS A 44 5.93 -0.05 20.45
C CYS A 44 5.16 -1.25 19.87
N ALA A 45 4.03 -1.60 20.50
CA ALA A 45 3.09 -2.56 19.94
C ALA A 45 2.08 -1.80 19.04
N CYS A 46 1.72 -2.42 17.91
CA CYS A 46 0.75 -1.88 16.97
C CYS A 46 -0.31 -2.94 16.69
N GLY A 47 -1.57 -2.57 16.87
CA GLY A 47 -2.73 -3.43 16.63
C GLY A 47 -3.54 -2.92 15.45
N ILE A 48 -3.98 -3.82 14.57
CA ILE A 48 -4.81 -3.47 13.42
C ILE A 48 -6.25 -3.93 13.69
N PHE A 49 -7.14 -2.95 13.81
CA PHE A 49 -8.58 -3.20 13.93
C PHE A 49 -9.23 -3.13 12.54
N ASP A 50 -9.20 -4.24 11.80
CA ASP A 50 -9.75 -4.33 10.45
C ASP A 50 -11.28 -4.50 10.48
N ALA A 51 -11.98 -3.38 10.28
CA ALA A 51 -13.44 -3.32 10.14
C ALA A 51 -13.82 -2.15 9.25
N THR A 52 -15.04 -2.16 8.69
CA THR A 52 -15.46 -1.12 7.74
C THR A 52 -15.49 0.27 8.37
N ASN A 53 -15.92 0.40 9.64
CA ASN A 53 -15.90 1.68 10.40
C ASN A 53 -16.46 2.88 9.60
N THR A 54 -17.46 2.64 8.76
CA THR A 54 -17.95 3.56 7.74
C THR A 54 -18.86 4.68 8.28
N THR A 55 -19.34 4.58 9.52
CA THR A 55 -20.21 5.59 10.14
C THR A 55 -19.48 6.36 11.23
N LYS A 56 -19.83 7.64 11.39
CA LYS A 56 -19.33 8.50 12.47
C LYS A 56 -19.67 7.93 13.84
N GLU A 57 -20.86 7.35 13.97
CA GLU A 57 -21.31 6.73 15.21
C GLU A 57 -20.39 5.58 15.66
N ARG A 58 -20.02 4.68 14.74
CA ARG A 58 -19.10 3.57 15.04
C ARG A 58 -17.73 4.11 15.45
N ARG A 59 -17.19 5.06 14.68
CA ARG A 59 -15.88 5.65 14.96
C ARG A 59 -15.84 6.38 16.31
N ARG A 60 -16.90 7.13 16.65
CA ARG A 60 -17.06 7.73 17.98
C ARG A 60 -16.98 6.69 19.10
N ARG A 61 -17.66 5.55 18.97
CA ARG A 61 -17.61 4.47 19.97
C ARG A 61 -16.21 3.88 20.10
N VAL A 62 -15.49 3.70 19.00
CA VAL A 62 -14.09 3.25 19.00
C VAL A 62 -13.19 4.26 19.72
N ILE A 63 -13.33 5.56 19.41
CA ILE A 63 -12.59 6.66 20.06
C ILE A 63 -12.86 6.67 21.57
N GLU A 64 -14.12 6.66 21.97
CA GLU A 64 -14.53 6.70 23.38
C GLU A 64 -14.07 5.47 24.15
N ARG A 65 -14.03 4.30 23.49
CA ARG A 65 -13.53 3.08 24.11
C ARG A 65 -12.02 3.14 24.30
N ALA A 66 -11.27 3.52 23.26
CA ALA A 66 -9.82 3.64 23.31
C ALA A 66 -9.35 4.74 24.28
N ALA A 67 -10.13 5.81 24.45
CA ALA A 67 -9.82 6.90 25.38
C ALA A 67 -9.81 6.47 26.87
N ARG A 68 -10.38 5.30 27.20
CA ARG A 68 -10.39 4.75 28.58
C ARG A 68 -9.10 4.01 28.93
N GLU A 69 -8.28 3.69 27.94
CA GLU A 69 -7.06 2.91 28.12
C GLU A 69 -6.02 3.66 28.96
N GLN A 70 -5.36 2.93 29.86
CA GLN A 70 -4.28 3.41 30.71
C GLN A 70 -3.13 2.38 30.66
N PRO A 71 -1.95 2.73 30.14
CA PRO A 71 -1.59 4.05 29.57
C PRO A 71 -2.38 4.40 28.30
N PRO A 72 -2.46 5.69 27.91
CA PRO A 72 -3.20 6.11 26.74
C PRO A 72 -2.70 5.44 25.46
N VAL A 73 -3.64 4.90 24.67
CA VAL A 73 -3.35 4.33 23.34
C VAL A 73 -3.49 5.42 22.28
N ARG A 74 -2.56 5.44 21.31
CA ARG A 74 -2.70 6.27 20.11
C ARG A 74 -3.57 5.55 19.08
N LEU A 75 -4.67 6.17 18.70
CA LEU A 75 -5.59 5.64 17.70
C LEU A 75 -5.39 6.36 16.37
N LEU A 76 -5.24 5.58 15.29
CA LEU A 76 -5.11 6.11 13.93
C LEU A 76 -6.14 5.44 13.04
N PHE A 77 -7.04 6.24 12.45
CA PHE A 77 -7.92 5.74 11.39
C PHE A 77 -7.20 5.73 10.05
N LEU A 78 -7.25 4.59 9.35
CA LEU A 78 -6.78 4.48 7.96
C LEU A 78 -7.99 4.36 7.04
N GLU A 79 -8.27 5.41 6.27
CA GLU A 79 -9.38 5.46 5.33
C GLU A 79 -8.86 5.24 3.91
N SER A 80 -9.24 4.14 3.27
CA SER A 80 -8.95 3.93 1.85
C SER A 80 -10.15 4.37 1.02
N MET A 81 -9.93 5.37 0.15
CA MET A 81 -10.95 5.91 -0.74
C MET A 81 -10.56 5.63 -2.19
N ALA A 82 -11.50 5.19 -3.00
CA ALA A 82 -11.34 5.02 -4.43
C ALA A 82 -12.60 5.53 -5.13
N ASP A 83 -12.44 6.42 -6.11
CA ASP A 83 -13.52 6.93 -6.96
C ASP A 83 -13.31 6.66 -8.45
N GLN A 84 -12.17 6.04 -8.80
CA GLN A 84 -11.84 5.62 -10.16
C GLN A 84 -12.47 4.25 -10.47
N GLU A 85 -13.30 4.21 -11.51
CA GLU A 85 -14.04 3.00 -11.92
C GLU A 85 -13.09 1.83 -12.22
N GLU A 86 -11.97 2.07 -12.91
CA GLU A 86 -11.01 1.02 -13.25
C GLU A 86 -10.39 0.39 -11.99
N LEU A 87 -10.09 1.21 -10.98
CA LEU A 87 -9.54 0.77 -9.70
C LEU A 87 -10.58 -0.01 -8.89
N LEU A 88 -11.84 0.44 -8.89
CA LEU A 88 -12.94 -0.25 -8.25
C LEU A 88 -13.17 -1.62 -8.89
N GLU A 89 -13.24 -1.71 -10.22
CA GLU A 89 -13.37 -2.99 -10.93
C GLU A 89 -12.22 -3.93 -10.63
N HIS A 90 -10.98 -3.44 -10.64
CA HIS A 90 -9.80 -4.24 -10.32
C HIS A 90 -9.89 -4.82 -8.91
N ASN A 91 -10.25 -3.98 -7.93
CA ASN A 91 -10.44 -4.39 -6.54
C ASN A 91 -11.57 -5.42 -6.40
N TYR A 92 -12.67 -5.26 -7.15
CA TYR A 92 -13.77 -6.21 -7.14
C TYR A 92 -13.32 -7.57 -7.65
N ARG A 93 -12.65 -7.62 -8.80
CA ARG A 93 -12.11 -8.87 -9.36
C ARG A 93 -11.17 -9.58 -8.38
N MET A 94 -10.30 -8.83 -7.70
CA MET A 94 -9.44 -9.39 -6.65
C MET A 94 -10.25 -9.96 -5.47
N LYS A 95 -11.31 -9.28 -5.02
CA LYS A 95 -12.18 -9.79 -3.94
C LYS A 95 -12.93 -11.06 -4.33
N LEU A 96 -13.34 -11.19 -5.60
CA LEU A 96 -14.01 -12.39 -6.09
C LEU A 96 -13.09 -13.62 -6.17
N ALA A 97 -11.77 -13.42 -6.24
CA ALA A 97 -10.80 -14.50 -6.18
C ALA A 97 -10.60 -15.07 -4.75
N ASN A 98 -11.16 -14.42 -3.72
CA ASN A 98 -11.04 -14.86 -2.33
C ASN A 98 -11.99 -16.02 -2.00
N GLU A 99 -11.76 -16.66 -0.85
CA GLU A 99 -12.56 -17.80 -0.36
C GLU A 99 -14.06 -17.49 -0.23
N ASP A 100 -14.45 -16.23 -0.01
CA ASP A 100 -15.87 -15.81 0.11
C ASP A 100 -16.71 -16.13 -1.14
N TYR A 101 -16.09 -16.17 -2.31
CA TYR A 101 -16.76 -16.39 -3.60
C TYR A 101 -16.27 -17.64 -4.34
N LYS A 102 -15.42 -18.45 -3.70
CA LYS A 102 -14.83 -19.64 -4.30
C LYS A 102 -15.90 -20.65 -4.71
N GLY A 103 -15.87 -21.05 -5.98
CA GLY A 103 -16.83 -21.99 -6.55
C GLY A 103 -18.20 -21.40 -6.91
N ARG A 104 -18.41 -20.09 -6.74
CA ARG A 104 -19.59 -19.38 -7.26
C ARG A 104 -19.35 -18.95 -8.71
N ASP A 105 -20.43 -18.78 -9.46
CA ASP A 105 -20.39 -18.17 -10.80
C ASP A 105 -19.85 -16.74 -10.71
N ALA A 106 -18.90 -16.39 -11.57
CA ALA A 106 -18.18 -15.12 -11.48
C ALA A 106 -19.09 -13.91 -11.69
N GLU A 107 -20.08 -14.02 -12.57
CA GLU A 107 -21.00 -12.92 -12.87
C GLU A 107 -22.01 -12.70 -11.73
N ALA A 108 -22.57 -13.80 -11.21
CA ALA A 108 -23.44 -13.74 -10.03
C ALA A 108 -22.71 -13.22 -8.79
N ALA A 109 -21.45 -13.62 -8.59
CA ALA A 109 -20.61 -13.17 -7.49
C ALA A 109 -20.28 -11.67 -7.59
N LEU A 110 -19.98 -11.18 -8.80
CA LEU A 110 -19.76 -9.75 -9.04
C LEU A 110 -21.03 -8.93 -8.78
N ALA A 111 -22.19 -9.41 -9.21
CA ALA A 111 -23.48 -8.75 -8.97
C ALA A 111 -23.82 -8.65 -7.47
N ASP A 112 -23.64 -9.73 -6.71
CA ASP A 112 -23.81 -9.74 -5.26
C ASP A 112 -22.85 -8.76 -4.56
N PHE A 113 -21.57 -8.77 -4.96
CA PHE A 113 -20.57 -7.87 -4.39
C PHE A 113 -20.89 -6.39 -4.68
N ARG A 114 -21.32 -6.06 -5.91
CA ARG A 114 -21.75 -4.71 -6.28
C ARG A 114 -22.95 -4.23 -5.44
N GLU A 115 -23.94 -5.09 -5.22
CA GLU A 115 -25.06 -4.71 -4.35
C GLU A 115 -24.60 -4.50 -2.90
N ARG A 116 -23.68 -5.35 -2.40
CA ARG A 116 -23.08 -5.17 -1.08
C ARG A 116 -22.35 -3.83 -0.95
N VAL A 117 -21.57 -3.43 -1.97
CA VAL A 117 -20.92 -2.10 -2.02
C VAL A 117 -21.97 -0.99 -1.95
N ARG A 118 -23.03 -1.07 -2.76
CA ARG A 118 -24.12 -0.08 -2.76
C ARG A 118 -24.78 0.08 -1.40
N GLN A 119 -24.96 -1.02 -0.66
CA GLN A 119 -25.50 -0.98 0.71
C GLN A 119 -24.56 -0.26 1.69
N TYR A 120 -23.23 -0.40 1.53
CA TYR A 120 -22.26 0.33 2.34
C TYR A 120 -22.18 1.82 1.97
N GLU A 121 -22.18 2.14 0.68
CA GLU A 121 -22.17 3.52 0.18
C GLU A 121 -23.37 4.33 0.68
N ALA A 122 -24.55 3.70 0.75
CA ALA A 122 -25.78 4.34 1.22
C ALA A 122 -25.70 4.85 2.67
N VAL A 123 -24.78 4.32 3.49
CA VAL A 123 -24.59 4.70 4.89
C VAL A 123 -23.19 5.24 5.18
N TYR A 124 -22.35 5.40 4.16
CA TYR A 124 -20.98 5.82 4.34
C TYR A 124 -20.89 7.30 4.71
N GLU A 125 -20.18 7.58 5.79
CA GLU A 125 -19.86 8.91 6.26
C GLU A 125 -18.34 9.08 6.27
N PRO A 126 -17.76 9.82 5.30
CA PRO A 126 -16.32 10.05 5.26
C PRO A 126 -15.80 10.65 6.57
N LEU A 127 -14.58 10.29 6.95
CA LEU A 127 -13.90 10.89 8.10
C LEU A 127 -13.78 12.41 7.95
N ILE A 128 -13.98 13.16 9.02
CA ILE A 128 -13.74 14.61 9.05
C ILE A 128 -12.92 15.00 10.28
N ASP A 129 -12.18 16.11 10.20
CA ASP A 129 -11.30 16.60 11.27
C ASP A 129 -12.02 16.70 12.62
N GLY A 130 -13.26 17.20 12.59
CA GLY A 130 -14.06 17.41 13.80
C GLY A 130 -14.40 16.13 14.59
N GLU A 131 -14.24 14.94 14.01
CA GLU A 131 -14.38 13.68 14.78
C GLU A 131 -13.25 13.45 15.77
N CYS A 132 -12.10 14.11 15.58
CA CYS A 132 -10.93 14.02 16.45
C CYS A 132 -10.90 15.14 17.50
N ASP A 133 -11.83 16.10 17.44
CA ASP A 133 -11.86 17.24 18.36
C ASP A 133 -12.03 16.76 19.82
N GLY A 134 -11.17 17.28 20.71
CA GLY A 134 -11.13 16.85 22.11
C GLY A 134 -10.39 15.53 22.36
N HIS A 135 -9.85 14.87 21.33
CA HIS A 135 -9.13 13.60 21.45
C HIS A 135 -7.69 13.71 20.91
N PRO A 136 -6.71 14.21 21.71
CA PRO A 136 -5.36 14.53 21.23
C PRO A 136 -4.54 13.32 20.77
N ASN A 137 -4.93 12.11 21.17
CA ASN A 137 -4.29 10.85 20.78
C ASN A 137 -4.97 10.18 19.57
N VAL A 138 -5.91 10.86 18.91
CA VAL A 138 -6.61 10.37 17.72
C VAL A 138 -6.14 11.13 16.49
N GLY A 139 -5.81 10.39 15.44
CA GLY A 139 -5.51 10.95 14.12
C GLY A 139 -6.11 10.09 13.01
N TYR A 140 -5.93 10.54 11.78
CA TYR A 140 -6.32 9.74 10.62
C TYR A 140 -5.38 9.95 9.44
N LEU A 141 -5.38 8.98 8.54
CA LEU A 141 -4.76 9.04 7.23
C LEU A 141 -5.74 8.56 6.17
N LYS A 142 -5.98 9.39 5.15
CA LYS A 142 -6.77 9.03 3.98
C LYS A 142 -5.84 8.70 2.82
N ILE A 143 -6.05 7.54 2.23
CA ILE A 143 -5.35 7.04 1.06
C ILE A 143 -6.35 7.07 -0.09
N ILE A 144 -6.19 8.05 -0.98
CA ILE A 144 -7.12 8.29 -2.08
C ILE A 144 -6.52 7.72 -3.36
N ASN A 145 -7.33 6.93 -4.08
CA ASN A 145 -7.01 6.29 -5.35
C ASN A 145 -5.68 5.54 -5.32
N ALA A 146 -5.58 4.57 -4.42
CA ALA A 146 -4.40 3.70 -4.25
C ALA A 146 -3.07 4.46 -4.07
N GLY A 147 -3.11 5.61 -3.37
CA GLY A 147 -1.91 6.37 -3.00
C GLY A 147 -1.63 7.60 -3.87
N GLN A 148 -2.45 7.88 -4.90
CA GLN A 148 -2.33 9.11 -5.70
C GLN A 148 -2.41 10.39 -4.85
N LYS A 149 -3.15 10.35 -3.74
CA LYS A 149 -3.22 11.44 -2.77
C LYS A 149 -3.29 10.88 -1.35
N LEU A 150 -2.52 11.50 -0.46
CA LEU A 150 -2.58 11.25 0.97
C LEU A 150 -3.04 12.49 1.72
N VAL A 151 -3.95 12.31 2.69
CA VAL A 151 -4.36 13.37 3.62
C VAL A 151 -4.14 12.86 5.04
N ALA A 152 -3.26 13.51 5.79
CA ALA A 152 -2.91 13.11 7.15
C ALA A 152 -3.33 14.19 8.15
N PHE A 153 -3.95 13.78 9.25
CA PHE A 153 -4.32 14.63 10.37
C PHE A 153 -3.78 14.04 11.68
N ASN A 154 -3.13 14.88 12.50
CA ASN A 154 -2.48 14.47 13.74
C ASN A 154 -1.60 13.20 13.58
N CYS A 155 -0.69 13.22 12.60
CA CYS A 155 0.21 12.09 12.30
C CYS A 155 1.71 12.41 12.46
N THR A 156 2.05 13.61 12.94
CA THR A 156 3.40 14.19 12.79
C THR A 156 4.37 13.88 13.95
N SER A 157 3.87 13.32 15.05
CA SER A 157 4.60 13.23 16.33
C SER A 157 5.13 11.83 16.68
N SER A 158 5.23 10.91 15.71
CA SER A 158 5.74 9.55 15.96
C SER A 158 6.60 9.01 14.81
N TYR A 159 7.73 8.38 15.13
CA TYR A 159 8.59 7.69 14.16
C TYR A 159 7.83 6.62 13.39
N VAL A 160 7.03 5.80 14.08
CA VAL A 160 6.24 4.72 13.46
C VAL A 160 5.23 5.28 12.47
N LEU A 161 4.58 6.41 12.80
CA LEU A 161 3.62 7.06 11.91
C LEU A 161 4.30 7.64 10.65
N ASN A 162 5.49 8.22 10.78
CA ASN A 162 6.25 8.72 9.62
C ASN A 162 6.71 7.58 8.69
N GLN A 163 7.13 6.45 9.26
CA GLN A 163 7.43 5.25 8.48
C GLN A 163 6.19 4.70 7.77
N LEU A 164 5.04 4.68 8.46
CA LEU A 164 3.76 4.26 7.89
C LEU A 164 3.32 5.17 6.74
N LEU A 165 3.40 6.50 6.91
CA LEU A 165 3.08 7.47 5.85
C LEU A 165 3.94 7.26 4.61
N THR A 166 5.24 7.05 4.79
CA THR A 166 6.20 6.83 3.70
C THR A 166 5.94 5.51 2.99
N LEU A 167 5.66 4.45 3.76
CA LEU A 167 5.30 3.14 3.21
C LEU A 167 4.00 3.22 2.40
N LEU A 168 2.95 3.81 2.95
CA LEU A 168 1.64 3.91 2.29
C LEU A 168 1.67 4.81 1.05
N HIS A 169 2.57 5.80 1.01
CA HIS A 169 2.81 6.61 -0.18
C HIS A 169 3.55 5.83 -1.29
N SER A 170 4.39 4.87 -0.93
CA SER A 170 5.25 4.15 -1.88
C SER A 170 4.71 2.78 -2.33
N ILE A 171 3.69 2.25 -1.64
CA ILE A 171 3.02 1.02 -2.06
C ILE A 171 2.20 1.28 -3.31
N HIS A 172 2.30 0.35 -4.26
CA HIS A 172 1.43 0.30 -5.43
C HIS A 172 0.79 -1.09 -5.59
N LEU A 173 -0.44 -1.08 -6.09
CA LEU A 173 -1.29 -2.27 -6.27
C LEU A 173 -1.08 -2.94 -7.64
N GLY A 174 -0.48 -2.20 -8.59
CA GLY A 174 -0.24 -2.72 -9.93
C GLY A 174 0.76 -3.90 -9.93
N PRO A 175 0.53 -4.90 -10.79
CA PRO A 175 1.47 -6.01 -10.97
C PRO A 175 2.83 -5.50 -11.45
N ARG A 176 3.90 -6.09 -10.91
CA ARG A 176 5.29 -5.75 -11.28
C ARG A 176 6.16 -6.99 -11.20
N THR A 177 7.17 -7.03 -12.06
CA THR A 177 8.21 -8.05 -11.97
C THR A 177 9.47 -7.44 -11.40
N LEU A 178 10.00 -8.04 -10.33
CA LEU A 178 11.29 -7.67 -9.75
C LEU A 178 12.29 -8.80 -10.02
N TRP A 179 13.39 -8.46 -10.70
CA TRP A 179 14.47 -9.39 -10.98
C TRP A 179 15.62 -9.19 -10.00
N PHE A 180 15.89 -10.20 -9.18
CA PHE A 180 17.09 -10.23 -8.33
C PHE A 180 18.15 -11.09 -8.99
N VAL A 181 19.22 -10.45 -9.43
CA VAL A 181 20.37 -11.13 -10.04
C VAL A 181 21.63 -10.87 -9.23
N LEU A 182 22.36 -11.93 -8.94
CA LEU A 182 23.68 -11.80 -8.33
C LEU A 182 24.69 -11.35 -9.37
N VAL A 183 25.76 -10.72 -8.89
CA VAL A 183 26.91 -10.38 -9.72
C VAL A 183 27.60 -11.65 -10.23
N GLY A 184 28.15 -11.59 -11.45
CA GLY A 184 28.98 -12.68 -11.96
C GLY A 184 30.27 -12.84 -11.14
N GLU A 185 30.89 -14.02 -11.25
CA GLU A 185 32.18 -14.31 -10.61
C GLU A 185 33.23 -13.23 -10.88
N THR A 186 33.97 -12.84 -9.85
CA THR A 186 35.02 -11.82 -9.86
C THR A 186 36.41 -12.42 -9.72
N ALA A 187 37.45 -11.61 -9.94
CA ALA A 187 38.83 -12.02 -9.69
C ALA A 187 39.12 -12.32 -8.20
N ASN A 188 38.30 -11.80 -7.28
CA ASN A 188 38.40 -12.13 -5.85
C ASN A 188 37.77 -13.48 -5.53
N ASP A 189 36.63 -13.80 -6.16
CA ASP A 189 35.96 -15.09 -5.96
C ASP A 189 36.87 -16.26 -6.38
N LEU A 190 37.58 -16.12 -7.50
CA LEU A 190 38.58 -17.08 -7.96
C LEU A 190 39.73 -17.32 -6.96
N ARG A 191 39.96 -16.36 -6.06
CA ARG A 191 41.03 -16.41 -5.04
C ARG A 191 40.47 -16.70 -3.64
N GLY A 192 39.16 -16.93 -3.50
CA GLY A 192 38.51 -17.11 -2.20
C GLY A 192 38.55 -15.87 -1.31
N VAL A 193 38.72 -14.68 -1.88
CA VAL A 193 38.79 -13.42 -1.13
C VAL A 193 37.42 -12.78 -1.05
N LEU A 194 36.94 -12.49 0.16
CA LEU A 194 35.66 -11.80 0.36
C LEU A 194 35.81 -10.28 0.18
N GLY A 195 34.79 -9.64 -0.43
CA GLY A 195 34.73 -8.18 -0.59
C GLY A 195 35.69 -7.62 -1.64
N GLY A 196 36.08 -6.35 -1.50
CA GLY A 196 36.93 -5.63 -2.45
C GLY A 196 36.18 -5.05 -3.64
N ASP A 197 36.91 -4.57 -4.65
CA ASP A 197 36.36 -3.92 -5.85
C ASP A 197 37.12 -4.38 -7.11
N THR A 198 37.05 -5.69 -7.37
CA THR A 198 37.73 -6.29 -8.53
C THR A 198 36.78 -6.46 -9.72
N GLN A 199 37.36 -6.58 -10.91
CA GLN A 199 36.59 -6.82 -12.12
C GLN A 199 36.02 -8.25 -12.17
N LEU A 200 35.00 -8.43 -13.01
CA LEU A 200 34.47 -9.75 -13.37
C LEU A 200 35.57 -10.64 -13.97
N SER A 201 35.52 -11.93 -13.65
CA SER A 201 36.30 -12.96 -14.34
C SER A 201 35.81 -13.15 -15.78
N ALA A 202 36.50 -13.98 -16.56
CA ALA A 202 36.01 -14.38 -17.89
C ALA A 202 34.66 -15.10 -17.80
N ALA A 203 34.47 -15.96 -16.79
CA ALA A 203 33.21 -16.64 -16.54
C ALA A 203 32.12 -15.66 -16.05
N GLY A 204 32.47 -14.72 -15.16
CA GLY A 204 31.55 -13.66 -14.71
C GLY A 204 31.03 -12.80 -15.86
N ARG A 205 31.88 -12.46 -16.85
CA ARG A 205 31.44 -11.75 -18.07
C ARG A 205 30.51 -12.60 -18.95
N LYS A 206 30.75 -13.92 -19.03
CA LYS A 206 29.86 -14.84 -19.77
C LYS A 206 28.50 -14.94 -19.08
N TYR A 207 28.49 -15.08 -17.76
CA TYR A 207 27.27 -15.05 -16.95
C TYR A 207 26.48 -13.75 -17.15
N ALA A 208 27.13 -12.58 -17.07
CA ALA A 208 26.46 -11.29 -17.25
C ALA A 208 25.75 -11.18 -18.62
N ARG A 209 26.39 -11.64 -19.70
CA ARG A 209 25.76 -11.70 -21.04
C ARG A 209 24.58 -12.68 -21.08
N ALA A 210 24.72 -13.84 -20.45
CA ALA A 210 23.65 -14.84 -20.41
C ALA A 210 22.43 -14.32 -19.63
N VAL A 211 22.65 -13.65 -18.50
CA VAL A 211 21.59 -12.99 -17.72
C VAL A 211 20.90 -11.92 -18.55
N GLY A 212 21.64 -11.04 -19.22
CA GLY A 212 21.05 -10.03 -20.10
C GLY A 212 20.16 -10.63 -21.18
N GLY A 213 20.62 -11.69 -21.85
CA GLY A 213 19.82 -12.40 -22.85
C GLY A 213 18.58 -13.09 -22.28
N PHE A 214 18.70 -13.68 -21.08
CA PHE A 214 17.58 -14.32 -20.39
C PHE A 214 16.52 -13.31 -19.94
N LEU A 215 16.92 -12.17 -19.38
CA LEU A 215 15.97 -11.15 -18.94
C LEU A 215 15.22 -10.55 -20.14
N ALA A 216 15.92 -10.26 -21.24
CA ALA A 216 15.28 -9.80 -22.47
C ALA A 216 14.27 -10.82 -23.04
N SER A 217 14.57 -12.13 -22.94
CA SER A 217 13.62 -13.16 -23.38
C SER A 217 12.43 -13.32 -22.43
N ARG A 218 12.60 -13.08 -21.13
CA ARG A 218 11.51 -13.08 -20.14
C ARG A 218 10.62 -11.84 -20.25
N GLU A 219 11.19 -10.66 -20.50
CA GLU A 219 10.37 -9.44 -20.69
C GLU A 219 9.51 -9.51 -21.95
N SER A 220 9.92 -10.32 -22.93
CA SER A 220 9.16 -10.54 -24.17
C SER A 220 8.20 -11.74 -24.11
N SER A 221 8.09 -12.45 -22.97
CA SER A 221 7.21 -13.60 -22.84
C SER A 221 5.76 -13.21 -22.48
N GLU A 222 4.79 -13.98 -22.98
CA GLU A 222 3.36 -13.67 -22.89
C GLU A 222 2.85 -13.63 -21.43
N ASP A 223 3.43 -14.43 -20.54
CA ASP A 223 3.11 -14.45 -19.10
C ASP A 223 3.44 -13.13 -18.38
N LEU A 224 4.42 -12.36 -18.88
CA LEU A 224 4.75 -11.03 -18.35
C LEU A 224 3.97 -9.92 -19.06
N LYS A 225 3.65 -10.07 -20.35
CA LYS A 225 2.86 -9.11 -21.13
C LYS A 225 1.39 -9.05 -20.71
N SER A 226 0.84 -10.14 -20.18
CA SER A 226 -0.58 -10.23 -19.80
C SER A 226 -0.97 -9.43 -18.55
N THR A 227 -0.01 -8.79 -17.89
CA THR A 227 -0.28 -7.92 -16.73
C THR A 227 -0.28 -6.47 -17.20
N PRO A 228 -1.44 -5.80 -17.29
CA PRO A 228 -1.49 -4.39 -17.69
C PRO A 228 -0.72 -3.57 -16.66
N ALA A 229 0.46 -3.10 -17.06
CA ALA A 229 1.38 -2.38 -16.19
C ALA A 229 1.02 -0.90 -16.03
N SER A 230 0.09 -0.38 -16.84
CA SER A 230 -0.31 1.03 -16.78
C SER A 230 -1.72 1.23 -17.33
N PRO A 231 -2.51 2.15 -16.75
CA PRO A 231 -3.77 2.62 -17.34
C PRO A 231 -3.55 3.40 -18.64
N ASP A 232 -2.31 3.81 -18.97
CA ASP A 232 -2.00 4.52 -20.21
C ASP A 232 -1.22 3.60 -21.20
N PRO A 233 -1.87 3.10 -22.27
CA PRO A 233 -1.22 2.27 -23.28
C PRO A 233 -0.24 3.06 -24.18
N ALA A 234 -0.16 4.39 -24.05
CA ALA A 234 0.66 5.23 -24.92
C ALA A 234 2.14 5.32 -24.51
N SER A 235 2.52 4.88 -23.31
CA SER A 235 3.92 4.91 -22.85
C SER A 235 4.17 3.88 -21.73
N PRO A 236 4.67 2.67 -22.03
CA PRO A 236 5.10 1.75 -20.98
C PRO A 236 6.27 2.34 -20.21
N ASP A 237 6.23 2.25 -18.87
CA ASP A 237 7.34 2.70 -18.02
C ASP A 237 8.63 1.93 -18.38
N PRO A 238 9.78 2.62 -18.49
CA PRO A 238 11.03 1.96 -18.82
C PRO A 238 11.48 1.03 -17.69
N ALA A 239 12.10 -0.10 -18.05
CA ALA A 239 12.74 -0.98 -17.07
C ALA A 239 13.81 -0.22 -16.26
N MET A 240 13.75 -0.32 -14.94
CA MET A 240 14.72 0.31 -14.04
C MET A 240 15.76 -0.71 -13.57
N ILE A 241 17.04 -0.39 -13.76
CA ILE A 241 18.16 -1.20 -13.29
C ILE A 241 18.84 -0.48 -12.12
N LEU A 242 18.86 -1.13 -10.96
CA LEU A 242 19.60 -0.65 -9.78
C LEU A 242 20.93 -1.40 -9.65
N CYS A 243 22.02 -0.65 -9.77
CA CYS A 243 23.38 -1.15 -9.57
C CYS A 243 24.04 -0.39 -8.40
N GLY A 244 24.83 -1.10 -7.59
CA GLY A 244 25.80 -0.49 -6.70
C GLY A 244 26.98 0.13 -7.45
N THR A 245 27.88 0.78 -6.71
CA THR A 245 28.97 1.59 -7.26
C THR A 245 30.26 0.81 -7.56
N LEU A 246 30.25 -0.51 -7.37
CA LEU A 246 31.46 -1.36 -7.46
C LEU A 246 31.64 -1.92 -8.87
N ARG A 247 32.88 -1.93 -9.36
CA ARG A 247 33.29 -2.30 -10.73
C ARG A 247 32.93 -3.72 -11.15
N ARG A 248 32.56 -4.58 -10.19
CA ARG A 248 32.08 -5.94 -10.47
C ARG A 248 30.68 -5.98 -11.08
N GLN A 249 29.92 -4.89 -11.03
CA GLN A 249 28.64 -4.82 -11.73
C GLN A 249 28.84 -4.27 -13.15
N PRO A 250 28.15 -4.83 -14.16
CA PRO A 250 28.24 -4.31 -15.52
C PRO A 250 27.80 -2.84 -15.53
N PRO A 251 28.48 -1.96 -16.29
CA PRO A 251 28.00 -0.59 -16.46
C PRO A 251 26.57 -0.63 -17.03
N PRO A 252 25.68 0.30 -16.66
CA PRO A 252 24.34 0.37 -17.24
C PRO A 252 24.47 0.43 -18.75
N HIS A 253 23.75 -0.44 -19.46
CA HIS A 253 23.71 -0.42 -20.92
C HIS A 253 23.14 0.94 -21.36
N PRO A 254 23.73 1.64 -22.34
CA PRO A 254 23.20 2.91 -22.80
C PRO A 254 21.94 2.65 -23.63
N LEU A 255 20.79 2.56 -22.98
CA LEU A 255 19.48 2.59 -23.64
C LEU A 255 18.88 4.01 -23.69
N HIS A 256 19.63 5.02 -23.25
CA HIS A 256 19.31 6.43 -23.49
C HIS A 256 20.55 7.18 -23.97
N THR A 257 20.53 7.62 -25.23
CA THR A 257 21.40 8.70 -25.69
C THR A 257 21.02 9.97 -24.93
N PRO A 258 21.95 10.70 -24.31
CA PRO A 258 21.63 11.98 -23.71
C PRO A 258 21.21 12.95 -24.82
N SER A 259 20.03 13.58 -24.67
CA SER A 259 19.62 14.69 -25.53
C SER A 259 20.67 15.80 -25.45
N THR A 260 21.24 16.20 -26.58
CA THR A 260 22.27 17.26 -26.68
C THR A 260 21.69 18.69 -26.59
N SER A 261 20.56 18.86 -25.91
CA SER A 261 19.93 20.17 -25.73
C SER A 261 20.61 20.87 -24.55
N PRO A 262 21.13 22.11 -24.71
CA PRO A 262 21.64 22.86 -23.58
C PRO A 262 20.50 23.12 -22.58
N PRO A 263 20.78 23.13 -21.26
CA PRO A 263 19.75 23.37 -20.26
C PRO A 263 19.17 24.77 -20.46
N HIS A 264 17.85 24.86 -20.63
CA HIS A 264 17.15 26.13 -20.53
C HIS A 264 17.35 26.70 -19.12
N PRO A 265 17.67 28.00 -18.97
CA PRO A 265 17.81 28.60 -17.65
C PRO A 265 16.49 28.50 -16.89
N LEU A 266 16.55 27.92 -15.69
CA LEU A 266 15.45 27.88 -14.73
C LEU A 266 15.07 29.32 -14.34
N HIS A 267 13.98 29.81 -14.92
CA HIS A 267 13.35 31.04 -14.45
C HIS A 267 12.55 30.69 -13.19
N ILE A 268 13.09 30.97 -12.02
CA ILE A 268 12.37 30.85 -10.74
C ILE A 268 11.48 32.09 -10.62
N PRO A 269 10.14 31.99 -10.64
CA PRO A 269 9.27 33.11 -10.31
C PRO A 269 9.31 33.30 -8.79
N THR A 270 9.76 34.46 -8.33
CA THR A 270 9.67 34.85 -6.92
C THR A 270 8.21 35.14 -6.58
N THR A 271 7.49 34.18 -6.01
CA THR A 271 6.22 34.43 -5.32
C THR A 271 6.49 34.92 -3.89
N PRO A 272 5.88 36.03 -3.44
CA PRO A 272 6.03 36.49 -2.07
C PRO A 272 5.31 35.55 -1.08
N PRO A 273 5.75 35.48 0.19
CA PRO A 273 5.18 34.56 1.17
C PRO A 273 3.75 34.96 1.56
N PRO A 274 2.85 34.00 1.84
CA PRO A 274 1.54 34.31 2.38
C PRO A 274 1.65 34.79 3.84
N HIS A 275 0.90 35.83 4.16
CA HIS A 275 0.75 36.36 5.53
C HIS A 275 -0.19 35.45 6.36
N PRO A 276 0.06 35.29 7.67
CA PRO A 276 -0.83 34.54 8.55
C PRO A 276 -2.05 35.37 8.97
N LEU A 277 -3.23 34.75 8.89
CA LEU A 277 -4.37 35.00 9.79
C LEU A 277 -4.50 33.79 10.72
#